data_AF-A0A6N4WYB1-F1
#
_entry.id   AF-A0A6N4WYB1-F1
#
_cell.length_a   1.000
_cell.length_b   1.000
_cell.length_c   1.000
_cell.angle_alpha   90.00
_cell.angle_beta   90.00
_cell.angle_gamma   90.00
#
_symmetry.space_group_name_H-M   'P 1'
#
loop_
_entity.id
_entity.type
_entity.pdbx_description
1 polymer ?
#
loop_
_entity_poly.entity_id
_entity_poly.type
_entity_poly.pdbx_seq_one_letter_code
_entity_poly.pdbx_strand_id
1 'polypeptide(L)'
;MLFSPSSDLYLNLTPPEISGTTPNKCNMQKTPKALLLCALISTTLTAAPPAGTFTLRFQDNFDGTKLDGSKWKVGQHVMGIEGVGGNNPNNITVSNGSLKIKATTDNVTFGNTTFNNSGGEISTFMNFNQKYGYFEARVRYPSVKGLWPAFWLMPDRETYGNLNVYNRSYLKFNLVSSGIGTVSSATIRLKVAAMTAVSAGQSNSASVFAVDDDSWKETGSGAITWNNAPTWDPRYLDQEFNQQGELSVGDFVEFDVRDFVAAEMSGDKIISLAIADTFMKDKLIEFHSSEASSSANRPRLIVNGNHYIATEDAYVNWGSNANKNYGNATRLRVRDDFGSGVASTFNGGMEIDIMEKLGVWGSNRTAHVLHWDGYVDPQHQVVGFGEIAVNNSSNYHTYGLYWEDNYYVFYIDGVQTGAWWNDRVMSTPAYILLSMQLGGSNNTPTSAIQNQVMEVDYVRAYSGQKTGGINAHEGDRKAIINMYTGKALQTPAGATGANNYADMVQNTYNATYDSQRWNVINAGSGYYQIESVRSGKALMPEGSSSATDALIEQFTWSNYNAQKWTFFKTDAPGFYRLKNKHSSKVMRPLGGSTANDAKISQVPVNGGATSQRWEVTN
;
A
#
# COMPACT_ATOMS: atom_id res chain seq x y z
N MET A 1 -13.37 -21.94 -5.79
CA MET A 1 -12.55 -22.75 -4.84
C MET A 1 -13.14 -22.51 -3.44
N LEU A 2 -13.34 -23.54 -2.62
CA LEU A 2 -14.25 -23.50 -1.45
C LEU A 2 -13.74 -22.59 -0.32
N PHE A 3 -14.53 -21.58 0.08
CA PHE A 3 -14.34 -20.85 1.34
C PHE A 3 -15.52 -21.11 2.28
N SER A 4 -15.22 -21.69 3.44
CA SER A 4 -16.09 -21.71 4.62
C SER A 4 -15.25 -21.25 5.80
N PRO A 5 -15.58 -20.14 6.49
CA PRO A 5 -14.89 -19.79 7.70
C PRO A 5 -15.30 -20.75 8.81
N SER A 6 -14.32 -21.49 9.36
CA SER A 6 -14.50 -22.23 10.60
C SER A 6 -14.72 -21.24 11.73
N SER A 7 -15.84 -21.41 12.43
CA SER A 7 -16.23 -20.68 13.63
C SER A 7 -15.26 -20.98 14.76
N ASP A 8 -14.52 -19.98 15.25
CA ASP A 8 -14.04 -19.94 16.64
C ASP A 8 -13.79 -18.51 17.14
N LEU A 9 -14.45 -18.20 18.27
CA LEU A 9 -14.28 -17.10 19.22
C LEU A 9 -14.11 -15.66 18.71
N TYR A 10 -15.22 -14.99 18.38
CA TYR A 10 -15.29 -13.54 18.20
C TYR A 10 -15.53 -12.79 19.52
N LEU A 11 -14.74 -11.74 19.78
CA LEU A 11 -15.06 -10.74 20.79
C LEU A 11 -15.93 -9.66 20.10
N ASN A 12 -17.25 -9.80 20.21
CA ASN A 12 -18.20 -8.81 19.71
C ASN A 12 -18.08 -7.51 20.52
N LEU A 13 -17.53 -6.46 19.91
CA LEU A 13 -17.73 -5.09 20.37
C LEU A 13 -18.76 -4.45 19.45
N THR A 14 -20.00 -4.30 19.91
CA THR A 14 -21.02 -3.46 19.25
C THR A 14 -20.63 -1.99 19.41
N PRO A 15 -20.45 -1.22 18.32
CA PRO A 15 -20.27 0.23 18.41
C PRO A 15 -21.57 0.93 18.87
N PRO A 16 -21.50 2.07 19.57
CA PRO A 16 -22.69 2.85 19.89
C PRO A 16 -23.26 3.52 18.64
N GLU A 17 -24.59 3.53 18.50
CA GLU A 17 -25.30 4.25 17.44
C GLU A 17 -25.02 5.76 17.55
N ILE A 18 -24.47 6.35 16.49
CA ILE A 18 -24.35 7.80 16.36
C ILE A 18 -25.64 8.33 15.75
N SER A 19 -26.55 8.82 16.61
CA SER A 19 -27.69 9.64 16.18
C SER A 19 -27.30 11.12 16.23
N GLY A 20 -27.25 11.76 15.05
CA GLY A 20 -26.92 13.18 14.91
C GLY A 20 -27.89 13.85 13.94
N THR A 21 -28.78 14.67 14.48
CA THR A 21 -29.81 15.45 13.77
C THR A 21 -29.22 16.48 12.81
N THR A 22 -29.77 16.57 11.61
CA THR A 22 -29.48 17.59 10.59
C THR A 22 -29.99 18.99 10.99
N PRO A 23 -29.20 20.08 10.84
CA PRO A 23 -29.74 21.43 10.86
C PRO A 23 -30.14 21.92 9.47
N ASN A 24 -31.20 22.72 9.45
CA ASN A 24 -31.95 23.20 8.31
C ASN A 24 -31.17 24.04 7.29
N LYS A 25 -31.66 23.96 6.03
CA LYS A 25 -31.25 24.74 4.86
C LYS A 25 -31.29 26.26 5.13
N CYS A 26 -30.19 26.95 4.86
CA CYS A 26 -30.17 28.41 4.77
C CYS A 26 -30.57 28.86 3.35
N ASN A 27 -31.64 29.66 3.26
CA ASN A 27 -32.22 30.15 2.01
C ASN A 27 -31.57 31.50 1.65
N MET A 28 -30.87 31.60 0.51
CA MET A 28 -30.15 32.82 0.13
C MET A 28 -31.07 33.84 -0.57
N GLN A 29 -31.20 35.03 0.04
CA GLN A 29 -31.53 36.26 -0.68
C GLN A 29 -30.25 37.05 -1.00
N LYS A 30 -30.20 37.53 -2.25
CA LYS A 30 -29.07 38.15 -2.96
C LYS A 30 -28.58 39.45 -2.30
N THR A 31 -27.32 39.52 -1.87
CA THR A 31 -26.52 40.77 -1.88
C THR A 31 -25.01 40.48 -2.06
N PRO A 32 -24.23 41.37 -2.72
CA PRO A 32 -22.86 41.08 -3.18
C PRO A 32 -21.77 41.21 -2.11
N LYS A 33 -22.11 41.27 -0.81
CA LYS A 33 -21.14 41.39 0.30
C LYS A 33 -20.91 40.09 1.08
N ALA A 34 -21.41 38.96 0.60
CA ALA A 34 -21.21 37.63 1.18
C ALA A 34 -20.08 36.81 0.52
N LEU A 35 -19.37 37.36 -0.47
CA LEU A 35 -18.38 36.60 -1.26
C LEU A 35 -17.00 36.43 -0.60
N LEU A 36 -16.74 37.03 0.57
CA LEU A 36 -15.43 36.95 1.24
C LEU A 36 -15.46 36.21 2.60
N LEU A 37 -16.59 35.60 2.97
CA LEU A 37 -16.75 34.85 4.22
C LEU A 37 -17.38 33.45 4.02
N CYS A 38 -17.20 32.87 2.83
CA CYS A 38 -17.56 31.47 2.51
C CYS A 38 -16.37 30.64 1.98
N ALA A 39 -15.14 31.19 1.98
CA ALA A 39 -13.92 30.45 1.63
C ALA A 39 -13.23 29.82 2.88
N LEU A 40 -13.85 29.93 4.05
CA LEU A 40 -13.42 29.28 5.28
C LEU A 40 -14.66 28.57 5.84
N ILE A 41 -14.54 27.28 6.14
CA ILE A 41 -15.61 26.33 6.50
C ILE A 41 -16.25 25.63 5.29
N SER A 42 -15.42 24.99 4.47
CA SER A 42 -15.66 23.59 4.09
C SER A 42 -14.55 22.74 4.70
N THR A 43 -14.41 22.79 6.01
CA THR A 43 -13.80 21.67 6.72
C THR A 43 -14.84 20.55 6.66
N THR A 44 -14.81 19.76 5.58
CA THR A 44 -15.14 18.36 5.75
C THR A 44 -14.32 17.91 6.96
N LEU A 45 -14.98 17.42 8.02
CA LEU A 45 -14.26 16.78 9.12
C LEU A 45 -13.52 15.59 8.50
N THR A 46 -12.31 15.81 7.98
CA THR A 46 -11.36 14.74 7.76
C THR A 46 -10.98 14.30 9.16
N ALA A 47 -11.26 13.04 9.50
CA ALA A 47 -10.78 12.50 10.75
C ALA A 47 -9.27 12.72 10.81
N ALA A 48 -8.77 13.28 11.91
CA ALA A 48 -7.35 13.45 12.06
C ALA A 48 -6.70 12.06 12.08
N PRO A 49 -5.50 11.89 11.48
CA PRO A 49 -4.71 10.68 11.70
C PRO A 49 -4.58 10.44 13.22
N PRO A 50 -4.34 9.19 13.64
CA PRO A 50 -4.19 8.90 15.06
C PRO A 50 -3.14 9.84 15.68
N ALA A 51 -3.35 10.26 16.93
CA ALA A 51 -2.39 11.15 17.60
C ALA A 51 -0.98 10.54 17.55
N GLY A 52 0.01 11.32 17.11
CA GLY A 52 1.37 10.84 16.90
C GLY A 52 2.28 11.88 16.27
N THR A 53 3.54 11.52 16.13
CA THR A 53 4.54 12.30 15.39
C THR A 53 4.67 11.70 14.00
N PHE A 54 4.02 12.31 13.02
CA PHE A 54 3.95 11.82 11.65
C PHE A 54 4.58 12.80 10.66
N THR A 55 5.35 12.27 9.71
CA THR A 55 5.94 13.02 8.60
C THR A 55 5.36 12.49 7.30
N LEU A 56 4.76 13.36 6.49
CA LEU A 56 4.23 12.97 5.19
C LEU A 56 5.35 12.47 4.25
N ARG A 57 5.14 11.31 3.62
CA ARG A 57 6.11 10.67 2.71
C ARG A 57 5.55 10.49 1.30
N PHE A 58 4.25 10.28 1.19
CA PHE A 58 3.54 10.19 -0.07
C PHE A 58 2.20 10.88 0.05
N GLN A 59 1.81 11.62 -0.98
CA GLN A 59 0.45 12.11 -1.14
C GLN A 59 0.04 12.14 -2.60
N ASP A 60 -1.23 11.85 -2.82
CA ASP A 60 -1.93 12.28 -4.02
C ASP A 60 -3.33 12.76 -3.65
N ASN A 61 -3.65 13.99 -4.05
CA ASN A 61 -4.98 14.60 -3.92
C ASN A 61 -5.78 14.49 -5.23
N PHE A 62 -5.18 13.97 -6.30
CA PHE A 62 -5.83 13.82 -7.61
C PHE A 62 -6.41 15.15 -8.15
N ASP A 63 -5.73 16.27 -7.87
CA ASP A 63 -6.11 17.63 -8.30
C ASP A 63 -5.89 17.89 -9.81
N GLY A 64 -5.15 17.00 -10.47
CA GLY A 64 -4.85 17.10 -11.90
C GLY A 64 -6.01 16.72 -12.82
N THR A 65 -5.70 16.62 -14.11
CA THR A 65 -6.64 16.18 -15.16
C THR A 65 -6.38 14.75 -15.66
N LYS A 66 -5.33 14.11 -15.16
CA LYS A 66 -4.92 12.75 -15.49
C LYS A 66 -4.15 12.11 -14.34
N LEU A 67 -3.91 10.81 -14.45
CA LEU A 67 -3.15 10.06 -13.46
C LEU A 67 -1.66 10.44 -13.51
N ASP A 68 -1.06 10.69 -12.34
CA ASP A 68 0.35 11.07 -12.23
C ASP A 68 1.26 9.85 -12.39
N GLY A 69 1.90 9.72 -13.55
CA GLY A 69 2.80 8.60 -13.87
C GLY A 69 4.09 8.55 -13.04
N SER A 70 4.45 9.63 -12.34
CA SER A 70 5.58 9.62 -11.40
C SER A 70 5.23 8.92 -10.09
N LYS A 71 3.94 8.75 -9.81
CA LYS A 71 3.41 8.13 -8.58
C LYS A 71 2.77 6.77 -8.86
N TRP A 72 2.04 6.65 -9.96
CA TRP A 72 1.16 5.52 -10.21
C TRP A 72 1.52 4.75 -11.48
N LYS A 73 1.16 3.48 -11.46
CA LYS A 73 1.13 2.58 -12.60
C LYS A 73 -0.23 1.89 -12.66
N VAL A 74 -0.66 1.52 -13.86
CA VAL A 74 -1.80 0.60 -14.02
C VAL A 74 -1.36 -0.81 -13.58
N GLY A 75 -2.24 -1.47 -12.81
CA GLY A 75 -2.03 -2.81 -12.26
C GLY A 75 -2.06 -3.92 -13.30
N GLN A 76 -2.11 -5.17 -12.84
CA GLN A 76 -2.08 -6.34 -13.73
C GLN A 76 -3.30 -6.44 -14.62
N HIS A 77 -3.18 -7.14 -15.75
CA HIS A 77 -4.23 -7.29 -16.77
C HIS A 77 -5.43 -8.10 -16.29
N VAL A 78 -5.21 -9.10 -15.44
CA VAL A 78 -6.27 -9.93 -14.86
C VAL A 78 -6.72 -9.33 -13.55
N MET A 79 -8.03 -9.15 -13.39
CA MET A 79 -8.64 -8.60 -12.18
C MET A 79 -9.77 -9.48 -11.66
N GLY A 80 -10.05 -9.34 -10.37
CA GLY A 80 -11.12 -10.05 -9.71
C GLY A 80 -10.82 -11.51 -9.37
N ILE A 81 -11.37 -11.97 -8.25
CA ILE A 81 -11.25 -13.35 -7.82
C ILE A 81 -11.97 -14.27 -8.82
N GLU A 82 -11.32 -15.38 -9.16
CA GLU A 82 -11.74 -16.35 -10.20
C GLU A 82 -11.67 -15.82 -11.65
N GLY A 83 -10.97 -14.70 -11.90
CA GLY A 83 -10.65 -14.23 -13.25
C GLY A 83 -11.84 -13.71 -14.05
N VAL A 84 -12.81 -13.12 -13.35
CA VAL A 84 -14.09 -12.66 -13.94
C VAL A 84 -14.04 -11.26 -14.56
N GLY A 85 -12.90 -10.56 -14.46
CA GLY A 85 -12.71 -9.23 -15.00
C GLY A 85 -11.29 -8.96 -15.50
N GLY A 86 -11.15 -7.94 -16.35
CA GLY A 86 -9.85 -7.43 -16.79
C GLY A 86 -9.65 -5.98 -16.34
N ASN A 87 -8.40 -5.60 -16.11
CA ASN A 87 -8.05 -4.19 -15.88
C ASN A 87 -8.22 -3.41 -17.18
N ASN A 88 -8.80 -2.23 -17.16
CA ASN A 88 -8.90 -1.42 -18.37
C ASN A 88 -8.46 0.02 -18.04
N PRO A 89 -7.39 0.54 -18.64
CA PRO A 89 -6.94 1.91 -18.37
C PRO A 89 -8.01 2.96 -18.64
N ASN A 90 -8.94 2.71 -19.56
CA ASN A 90 -10.06 3.62 -19.85
C ASN A 90 -11.07 3.72 -18.69
N ASN A 91 -11.02 2.80 -17.73
CA ASN A 91 -11.82 2.86 -16.51
C ASN A 91 -11.15 3.67 -15.39
N ILE A 92 -9.94 4.20 -15.64
CA ILE A 92 -9.16 4.98 -14.68
C ILE A 92 -9.11 6.42 -15.16
N THR A 93 -9.73 7.32 -14.40
CA THR A 93 -9.76 8.75 -14.74
C THR A 93 -9.50 9.60 -13.51
N VAL A 94 -8.87 10.76 -13.70
CA VAL A 94 -8.68 11.78 -12.67
C VAL A 94 -9.41 13.02 -13.14
N SER A 95 -10.33 13.52 -12.32
CA SER A 95 -11.06 14.75 -12.61
C SER A 95 -11.77 15.27 -11.37
N ASN A 96 -11.88 16.60 -11.26
CA ASN A 96 -12.58 17.28 -10.18
C ASN A 96 -12.04 16.91 -8.78
N GLY A 97 -10.72 16.83 -8.62
CA GLY A 97 -10.07 16.55 -7.32
C GLY A 97 -10.27 15.12 -6.82
N SER A 98 -10.44 14.15 -7.73
CA SER A 98 -10.59 12.75 -7.34
C SER A 98 -10.12 11.80 -8.44
N LEU A 99 -9.60 10.66 -8.02
CA LEU A 99 -9.47 9.47 -8.85
C LEU A 99 -10.82 8.77 -8.94
N LYS A 100 -11.18 8.31 -10.13
CA LYS A 100 -12.38 7.52 -10.43
C LYS A 100 -11.96 6.21 -11.06
N ILE A 101 -12.32 5.11 -10.41
CA ILE A 101 -12.14 3.75 -10.91
C ILE A 101 -13.52 3.18 -11.21
N LYS A 102 -13.81 3.01 -12.51
CA LYS A 102 -15.11 2.57 -13.01
C LYS A 102 -15.14 1.06 -13.22
N ALA A 103 -16.28 0.44 -12.92
CA ALA A 103 -16.61 -0.91 -13.37
C ALA A 103 -17.54 -0.84 -14.59
N THR A 104 -17.32 -1.74 -15.55
CA THR A 104 -18.15 -1.84 -16.76
C THR A 104 -18.32 -3.31 -17.18
N THR A 105 -19.32 -3.56 -18.01
CA THR A 105 -19.46 -4.79 -18.79
C THR A 105 -18.83 -4.65 -20.18
N ASP A 106 -17.93 -3.68 -20.36
CA ASP A 106 -17.19 -3.51 -21.60
C ASP A 106 -16.07 -4.55 -21.65
N ASN A 107 -15.96 -5.24 -22.79
CA ASN A 107 -14.92 -6.25 -22.98
C ASN A 107 -13.54 -5.61 -22.93
N VAL A 108 -12.59 -6.32 -22.33
CA VAL A 108 -11.16 -6.02 -22.47
C VAL A 108 -10.41 -7.29 -22.78
N THR A 109 -9.48 -7.21 -23.72
CA THR A 109 -8.74 -8.37 -24.24
C THR A 109 -7.26 -8.21 -23.96
N PHE A 110 -6.67 -9.28 -23.41
CA PHE A 110 -5.25 -9.40 -23.08
C PHE A 110 -4.72 -10.70 -23.69
N GLY A 111 -3.98 -10.58 -24.79
CA GLY A 111 -3.65 -11.71 -25.63
C GLY A 111 -4.90 -12.47 -26.07
N ASN A 112 -4.94 -13.80 -25.88
CA ASN A 112 -6.11 -14.61 -26.25
C ASN A 112 -7.21 -14.64 -25.17
N THR A 113 -7.06 -13.88 -24.08
CA THR A 113 -8.06 -13.86 -23.01
C THR A 113 -8.92 -12.62 -23.14
N THR A 114 -10.21 -12.81 -23.36
CA THR A 114 -11.20 -11.72 -23.33
C THR A 114 -12.00 -11.81 -22.03
N PHE A 115 -12.01 -10.71 -21.29
CA PHE A 115 -12.83 -10.54 -20.09
C PHE A 115 -14.09 -9.77 -20.47
N ASN A 116 -15.25 -10.31 -20.11
CA ASN A 116 -16.55 -9.69 -20.43
C ASN A 116 -16.98 -8.60 -19.43
N ASN A 117 -16.14 -8.33 -18.45
CA ASN A 117 -16.28 -7.24 -17.50
C ASN A 117 -14.91 -6.61 -17.32
N SER A 118 -14.87 -5.30 -17.06
CA SER A 118 -13.63 -4.61 -16.76
C SER A 118 -13.76 -3.65 -15.59
N GLY A 119 -12.66 -3.52 -14.85
CA GLY A 119 -12.49 -2.60 -13.74
C GLY A 119 -11.26 -1.73 -13.95
N GLY A 120 -10.64 -1.30 -12.86
CA GLY A 120 -9.36 -0.61 -12.89
C GLY A 120 -8.56 -0.85 -11.61
N GLU A 121 -7.25 -0.94 -11.74
CA GLU A 121 -6.31 -1.02 -10.62
C GLU A 121 -5.12 -0.11 -10.91
N ILE A 122 -4.71 0.63 -9.89
CA ILE A 122 -3.45 1.39 -9.91
C ILE A 122 -2.60 1.03 -8.69
N SER A 123 -1.29 1.12 -8.84
CA SER A 123 -0.35 0.89 -7.75
C SER A 123 0.82 1.87 -7.76
N THR A 124 1.45 2.04 -6.60
CA THR A 124 2.70 2.80 -6.48
C THR A 124 3.94 1.93 -6.71
N PHE A 125 3.79 0.71 -7.24
CA PHE A 125 4.89 -0.23 -7.45
C PHE A 125 6.05 0.42 -8.23
N MET A 126 7.26 0.32 -7.67
CA MET A 126 8.51 1.02 -8.08
C MET A 126 8.57 2.53 -7.93
N ASN A 127 7.44 3.21 -7.74
CA ASN A 127 7.39 4.66 -7.63
C ASN A 127 7.42 5.10 -6.16
N PHE A 128 6.76 4.35 -5.29
CA PHE A 128 6.77 4.54 -3.85
C PHE A 128 6.49 3.22 -3.13
N ASN A 129 7.33 2.90 -2.15
CA ASN A 129 7.06 1.91 -1.13
C ASN A 129 7.46 2.49 0.24
N GLN A 130 6.91 1.90 1.30
CA GLN A 130 7.29 2.26 2.66
C GLN A 130 7.15 1.05 3.57
N LYS A 131 8.02 0.98 4.58
CA LYS A 131 7.89 0.09 5.72
C LYS A 131 7.43 0.89 6.94
N TYR A 132 6.40 0.39 7.63
CA TYR A 132 5.79 1.02 8.82
C TYR A 132 5.16 2.39 8.56
N GLY A 133 4.60 3.00 9.61
CA GLY A 133 3.99 4.32 9.58
C GLY A 133 2.48 4.28 9.50
N TYR A 134 1.87 5.34 8.96
CA TYR A 134 0.43 5.46 8.79
C TYR A 134 0.06 5.62 7.31
N PHE A 135 -0.86 4.79 6.83
CA PHE A 135 -1.42 4.85 5.48
C PHE A 135 -2.88 5.22 5.58
N GLU A 136 -3.37 6.11 4.71
CA GLU A 136 -4.77 6.55 4.71
C GLU A 136 -5.25 6.83 3.28
N ALA A 137 -6.48 6.45 2.98
CA ALA A 137 -7.19 6.89 1.79
C ALA A 137 -8.61 7.35 2.15
N ARG A 138 -9.09 8.41 1.48
CA ARG A 138 -10.47 8.87 1.60
C ARG A 138 -11.26 8.38 0.39
N VAL A 139 -12.15 7.42 0.62
CA VAL A 139 -12.78 6.63 -0.43
C VAL A 139 -14.30 6.68 -0.31
N ARG A 140 -14.98 6.75 -1.46
CA ARG A 140 -16.40 6.50 -1.62
C ARG A 140 -16.59 5.39 -2.65
N TYR A 141 -17.49 4.45 -2.40
CA TYR A 141 -17.77 3.37 -3.35
C TYR A 141 -19.23 2.91 -3.33
N PRO A 142 -19.75 2.39 -4.46
CA PRO A 142 -21.08 1.82 -4.55
C PRO A 142 -21.15 0.43 -3.90
N SER A 143 -22.35 0.04 -3.47
CA SER A 143 -22.62 -1.30 -2.92
C SER A 143 -23.49 -2.09 -3.89
N VAL A 144 -22.89 -2.57 -4.98
CA VAL A 144 -23.57 -3.34 -6.03
C VAL A 144 -22.95 -4.73 -6.13
N LYS A 145 -23.79 -5.78 -6.08
CA LYS A 145 -23.36 -7.16 -6.27
C LYS A 145 -22.54 -7.29 -7.57
N GLY A 146 -21.36 -7.89 -7.47
CA GLY A 146 -20.38 -7.92 -8.55
C GLY A 146 -19.12 -7.11 -8.27
N LEU A 147 -19.26 -6.01 -7.51
CA LEU A 147 -18.17 -5.09 -7.24
C LEU A 147 -17.35 -5.51 -6.03
N TRP A 148 -16.06 -5.18 -6.08
CA TRP A 148 -15.11 -5.35 -5.01
C TRP A 148 -14.10 -4.18 -4.96
N PRO A 149 -14.51 -3.00 -4.45
CA PRO A 149 -13.57 -1.90 -4.23
C PRO A 149 -12.58 -2.22 -3.11
N ALA A 150 -11.31 -1.84 -3.30
CA ALA A 150 -10.24 -2.13 -2.36
C ALA A 150 -9.20 -0.99 -2.26
N PHE A 151 -8.69 -0.78 -1.04
CA PHE A 151 -7.47 -0.02 -0.72
C PHE A 151 -6.58 -0.92 0.12
N TRP A 152 -5.42 -1.28 -0.43
CA TRP A 152 -4.63 -2.40 0.05
C TRP A 152 -3.14 -2.21 -0.23
N LEU A 153 -2.32 -3.00 0.45
CA LEU A 153 -0.87 -2.97 0.34
C LEU A 153 -0.33 -4.35 -0.04
N MET A 154 0.68 -4.37 -0.89
CA MET A 154 1.44 -5.58 -1.23
C MET A 154 2.91 -5.39 -0.90
N PRO A 155 3.64 -6.46 -0.52
CA PRO A 155 5.03 -6.33 -0.15
C PRO A 155 5.87 -5.89 -1.35
N ASP A 156 6.88 -5.07 -1.13
CA ASP A 156 7.90 -4.72 -2.11
C ASP A 156 9.26 -5.12 -1.56
N ARG A 157 9.91 -6.05 -2.24
CA ARG A 157 11.27 -6.49 -1.88
C ARG A 157 12.35 -5.70 -2.62
N GLU A 158 11.97 -4.83 -3.55
CA GLU A 158 12.87 -4.07 -4.43
C GLU A 158 13.80 -4.96 -5.27
N THR A 159 13.52 -6.26 -5.36
CA THR A 159 14.28 -7.23 -6.15
C THR A 159 13.75 -7.33 -7.57
N TYR A 160 13.76 -6.21 -8.30
CA TYR A 160 13.17 -6.09 -9.66
C TYR A 160 13.99 -6.81 -10.76
N GLY A 161 14.53 -7.99 -10.50
CA GLY A 161 15.32 -8.76 -11.48
C GLY A 161 16.62 -8.06 -11.90
N ASN A 162 17.05 -8.28 -13.14
CA ASN A 162 18.26 -7.65 -13.67
C ASN A 162 17.95 -6.25 -14.22
N LEU A 163 18.19 -5.21 -13.44
CA LEU A 163 17.91 -3.83 -13.84
C LEU A 163 18.55 -3.41 -15.18
N ASN A 164 19.67 -4.03 -15.59
CA ASN A 164 20.34 -3.68 -16.84
C ASN A 164 19.58 -4.13 -18.11
N VAL A 165 18.52 -4.92 -18.00
CA VAL A 165 17.74 -5.36 -19.17
C VAL A 165 16.46 -4.56 -19.38
N TYR A 166 16.14 -3.64 -18.48
CA TYR A 166 14.99 -2.75 -18.59
C TYR A 166 15.24 -1.71 -19.67
N ASN A 167 14.46 -1.75 -20.74
CA ASN A 167 14.59 -0.85 -21.88
C ASN A 167 13.23 -0.26 -22.23
N ARG A 168 13.22 1.05 -22.40
CA ARG A 168 12.06 1.83 -22.83
C ARG A 168 12.47 2.70 -23.98
N SER A 169 11.62 2.80 -24.98
CA SER A 169 11.88 3.61 -26.17
C SER A 169 10.98 4.83 -26.21
N TYR A 170 11.45 5.90 -26.83
CA TYR A 170 10.75 7.16 -26.99
C TYR A 170 10.77 7.55 -28.46
N LEU A 171 9.65 8.11 -28.93
CA LEU A 171 9.45 8.58 -30.29
C LEU A 171 8.83 9.96 -30.24
N LYS A 172 9.28 10.85 -31.13
CA LYS A 172 8.68 12.16 -31.34
C LYS A 172 8.35 12.39 -32.80
N PHE A 173 7.19 12.97 -33.08
CA PHE A 173 6.80 13.41 -34.42
C PHE A 173 6.41 14.89 -34.37
N ASN A 174 6.86 15.68 -35.35
CA ASN A 174 6.46 17.07 -35.49
C ASN A 174 5.41 17.21 -36.60
N LEU A 175 4.18 17.58 -36.22
CA LEU A 175 3.05 17.77 -37.13
C LEU A 175 2.67 19.24 -37.32
N VAL A 176 3.48 20.20 -36.87
CA VAL A 176 3.17 21.65 -36.94
C VAL A 176 2.81 22.10 -38.35
N SER A 177 3.56 21.62 -39.34
CA SER A 177 3.38 21.96 -40.76
C SER A 177 2.56 20.92 -41.54
N SER A 178 1.84 20.02 -40.84
CA SER A 178 1.12 18.91 -41.49
C SER A 178 -0.11 19.33 -42.29
N GLY A 179 -0.71 20.49 -41.97
CA GLY A 179 -1.97 20.93 -42.56
C GLY A 179 -3.19 20.11 -42.16
N ILE A 180 -3.06 19.18 -41.20
CA ILE A 180 -4.17 18.34 -40.73
C ILE A 180 -5.14 19.20 -39.91
N GLY A 181 -6.42 19.21 -40.33
CA GLY A 181 -7.51 19.85 -39.58
C GLY A 181 -8.22 18.90 -38.61
N THR A 182 -8.60 17.71 -39.10
CA THR A 182 -9.31 16.69 -38.31
C THR A 182 -8.57 15.38 -38.36
N VAL A 183 -8.47 14.67 -37.23
CA VAL A 183 -7.84 13.34 -37.14
C VAL A 183 -8.94 12.27 -37.12
N SER A 184 -9.13 11.58 -38.25
CA SER A 184 -10.06 10.44 -38.36
C SER A 184 -9.40 9.08 -38.06
N SER A 185 -8.09 8.99 -38.25
CA SER A 185 -7.27 7.84 -37.86
C SER A 185 -5.85 8.30 -37.55
N ALA A 186 -5.21 7.68 -36.55
CA ALA A 186 -3.78 7.83 -36.33
C ALA A 186 -3.19 6.52 -35.81
N THR A 187 -2.14 6.03 -36.46
CA THR A 187 -1.51 4.74 -36.12
C THR A 187 0.00 4.87 -36.09
N ILE A 188 0.64 4.38 -35.03
CA ILE A 188 2.10 4.19 -34.99
C ILE A 188 2.40 2.84 -35.61
N ARG A 189 3.23 2.82 -36.66
CA ARG A 189 3.69 1.60 -37.33
C ARG A 189 5.19 1.41 -37.10
N LEU A 190 5.56 0.32 -36.43
CA LEU A 190 6.94 -0.03 -36.11
C LEU A 190 7.32 -1.36 -36.74
N LYS A 191 8.53 -1.46 -37.30
CA LYS A 191 9.02 -2.68 -37.93
C LYS A 191 9.93 -3.46 -36.98
N VAL A 192 9.63 -4.73 -36.75
CA VAL A 192 10.42 -5.62 -35.89
C VAL A 192 11.79 -5.86 -36.52
N ALA A 193 12.85 -5.42 -35.84
CA ALA A 193 14.23 -5.59 -36.25
C ALA A 193 14.87 -6.85 -35.65
N ALA A 194 14.51 -7.18 -34.41
CA ALA A 194 14.89 -8.42 -33.72
C ALA A 194 13.92 -8.68 -32.56
N MET A 195 13.83 -9.93 -32.11
CA MET A 195 13.03 -10.27 -30.94
C MET A 195 13.56 -11.55 -30.28
N THR A 196 13.31 -11.68 -28.98
CA THR A 196 13.48 -12.96 -28.29
C THR A 196 12.37 -13.91 -28.74
N ALA A 197 12.73 -15.13 -29.15
CA ALA A 197 11.74 -16.13 -29.54
C ALA A 197 10.76 -16.40 -28.39
N VAL A 198 9.47 -16.48 -28.74
CA VAL A 198 8.38 -16.80 -27.81
C VAL A 198 8.05 -18.28 -27.96
N SER A 199 8.20 -19.05 -26.88
CA SER A 199 7.84 -20.47 -26.84
C SER A 199 6.34 -20.66 -26.60
N ALA A 200 5.83 -21.88 -26.82
CA ALA A 200 4.44 -22.22 -26.52
C ALA A 200 4.07 -21.83 -25.08
N GLY A 201 2.94 -21.13 -24.91
CA GLY A 201 2.47 -20.63 -23.62
C GLY A 201 3.22 -19.42 -23.05
N GLN A 202 4.21 -18.89 -23.79
CA GLN A 202 4.83 -17.60 -23.48
C GLN A 202 4.25 -16.51 -24.39
N SER A 203 4.52 -15.27 -24.01
CA SER A 203 4.17 -14.10 -24.79
C SER A 203 5.21 -13.00 -24.63
N ASN A 204 5.13 -12.03 -25.53
CA ASN A 204 5.78 -10.74 -25.41
C ASN A 204 4.74 -9.63 -25.68
N SER A 205 5.05 -8.40 -25.27
CA SER A 205 4.16 -7.27 -25.46
C SER A 205 4.91 -5.98 -25.71
N ALA A 206 4.22 -5.03 -26.34
CA ALA A 206 4.63 -3.65 -26.38
C ALA A 206 3.38 -2.78 -26.16
N SER A 207 3.51 -1.74 -25.36
CA SER A 207 2.45 -0.78 -25.10
C SER A 207 2.97 0.62 -25.39
N VAL A 208 2.11 1.46 -25.97
CA VAL A 208 2.42 2.86 -26.30
C VAL A 208 1.75 3.77 -25.29
N PHE A 209 2.49 4.78 -24.81
CA PHE A 209 2.05 5.75 -23.81
C PHE A 209 2.24 7.16 -24.31
N ALA A 210 1.32 8.05 -23.92
CA ALA A 210 1.46 9.49 -24.14
C ALA A 210 2.56 10.09 -23.24
N VAL A 211 3.34 11.01 -23.79
CA VAL A 211 4.36 11.79 -23.07
C VAL A 211 4.05 13.27 -23.31
N ASP A 212 3.69 14.00 -22.26
CA ASP A 212 3.31 15.43 -22.38
C ASP A 212 4.51 16.38 -22.44
N ASP A 213 5.65 15.95 -21.91
CA ASP A 213 6.87 16.77 -21.96
C ASP A 213 7.60 16.52 -23.27
N ASP A 214 7.46 17.46 -24.21
CA ASP A 214 8.13 17.43 -25.52
C ASP A 214 9.55 18.03 -25.52
N SER A 215 10.05 18.48 -24.37
CA SER A 215 11.35 19.19 -24.29
C SER A 215 12.55 18.26 -24.48
N TRP A 216 12.36 16.95 -24.27
CA TRP A 216 13.42 15.95 -24.32
C TRP A 216 14.13 15.92 -25.67
N LYS A 217 15.42 15.56 -25.67
CA LYS A 217 16.20 15.43 -26.91
C LYS A 217 16.73 14.03 -27.13
N GLU A 218 16.86 13.66 -28.39
CA GLU A 218 17.53 12.44 -28.81
C GLU A 218 19.02 12.48 -28.48
N THR A 219 19.70 13.59 -28.81
CA THR A 219 21.15 13.80 -28.59
C THR A 219 21.48 15.20 -28.06
N GLY A 220 22.74 15.42 -27.67
CA GLY A 220 23.24 16.73 -27.24
C GLY A 220 22.82 17.13 -25.82
N SER A 221 22.82 18.44 -25.54
CA SER A 221 22.35 18.98 -24.27
C SER A 221 20.83 18.82 -24.17
N GLY A 222 20.36 17.92 -23.30
CA GLY A 222 18.95 17.52 -23.22
C GLY A 222 18.69 16.08 -23.66
N ALA A 223 19.74 15.35 -24.06
CA ALA A 223 19.68 13.94 -24.39
C ALA A 223 19.05 13.12 -23.25
N ILE A 224 18.07 12.28 -23.59
CA ILE A 224 17.43 11.42 -22.59
C ILE A 224 18.32 10.26 -22.17
N THR A 225 18.15 9.88 -20.93
CA THR A 225 18.73 8.75 -20.21
C THR A 225 17.62 8.21 -19.32
N TRP A 226 17.83 7.06 -18.66
CA TRP A 226 16.80 6.54 -17.76
C TRP A 226 16.46 7.52 -16.64
N ASN A 227 17.47 8.20 -16.08
CA ASN A 227 17.31 9.06 -14.90
C ASN A 227 16.68 10.42 -15.18
N ASN A 228 16.61 10.86 -16.44
CA ASN A 228 16.02 12.14 -16.83
C ASN A 228 14.97 12.02 -17.94
N ALA A 229 14.53 10.80 -18.27
CA ALA A 229 13.49 10.61 -19.27
C ALA A 229 12.18 11.26 -18.78
N PRO A 230 11.38 11.83 -19.70
CA PRO A 230 10.11 12.46 -19.34
C PRO A 230 9.15 11.43 -18.75
N THR A 231 8.31 11.88 -17.81
CA THR A 231 7.23 11.05 -17.26
C THR A 231 6.13 10.89 -18.31
N TRP A 232 5.58 9.69 -18.43
CA TRP A 232 4.47 9.37 -19.33
C TRP A 232 3.15 9.23 -18.58
N ASP A 233 2.01 9.34 -19.28
CA ASP A 233 0.71 8.90 -18.74
C ASP A 233 0.79 7.39 -18.49
N PRO A 234 0.50 6.90 -17.27
CA PRO A 234 0.60 5.46 -16.96
C PRO A 234 -0.48 4.62 -17.64
N ARG A 235 -1.51 5.24 -18.23
CA ARG A 235 -2.51 4.56 -19.06
C ARG A 235 -1.97 4.44 -20.47
N TYR A 236 -1.81 3.20 -20.95
CA TYR A 236 -1.43 2.98 -22.33
C TYR A 236 -2.52 3.50 -23.27
N LEU A 237 -2.09 4.07 -24.40
CA LEU A 237 -2.96 4.45 -25.51
C LEU A 237 -3.46 3.21 -26.23
N ASP A 238 -2.52 2.31 -26.51
CA ASP A 238 -2.77 1.01 -27.12
C ASP A 238 -1.66 0.03 -26.75
N GLN A 239 -1.94 -1.25 -26.93
CA GLN A 239 -1.03 -2.34 -26.63
C GLN A 239 -1.15 -3.44 -27.67
N GLU A 240 -0.02 -4.01 -28.04
CA GLU A 240 0.07 -5.16 -28.92
C GLU A 240 0.75 -6.31 -28.20
N PHE A 241 0.26 -7.50 -28.50
CA PHE A 241 0.66 -8.72 -27.83
C PHE A 241 0.96 -9.79 -28.87
N ASN A 242 1.99 -10.59 -28.61
CA ASN A 242 2.35 -11.68 -29.50
C ASN A 242 2.65 -12.97 -28.75
N GLN A 243 2.06 -14.06 -29.25
CA GLN A 243 2.37 -15.43 -28.87
C GLN A 243 3.34 -16.08 -29.87
N GLN A 244 3.65 -17.35 -29.61
CA GLN A 244 4.46 -18.15 -30.52
C GLN A 244 3.87 -18.17 -31.94
N GLY A 245 4.63 -17.67 -32.91
CA GLY A 245 4.29 -17.72 -34.33
C GLY A 245 3.43 -16.57 -34.85
N GLU A 246 2.99 -15.64 -33.99
CA GLU A 246 2.14 -14.49 -34.39
C GLU A 246 2.96 -13.30 -34.90
N LEU A 247 4.23 -13.18 -34.47
CA LEU A 247 5.12 -12.09 -34.85
C LEU A 247 6.49 -12.62 -35.24
N SER A 248 7.01 -12.14 -36.37
CA SER A 248 8.32 -12.48 -36.92
C SER A 248 9.18 -11.24 -37.16
N VAL A 249 10.50 -11.43 -37.23
CA VAL A 249 11.42 -10.36 -37.66
C VAL A 249 11.05 -9.91 -39.08
N GLY A 250 10.90 -8.59 -39.26
CA GLY A 250 10.46 -7.98 -40.51
C GLY A 250 8.99 -7.62 -40.56
N ASP A 251 8.16 -8.13 -39.64
CA ASP A 251 6.75 -7.76 -39.54
C ASP A 251 6.58 -6.34 -39.00
N PHE A 252 5.39 -5.78 -39.26
CA PHE A 252 4.96 -4.51 -38.67
C PHE A 252 4.06 -4.77 -37.48
N VAL A 253 4.26 -3.98 -36.43
CA VAL A 253 3.36 -3.84 -35.29
C VAL A 253 2.74 -2.45 -35.36
N GLU A 254 1.43 -2.36 -35.16
CA GLU A 254 0.66 -1.14 -35.31
C GLU A 254 -0.09 -0.82 -34.02
N PHE A 255 -0.13 0.45 -33.63
CA PHE A 255 -0.80 0.92 -32.42
C PHE A 255 -1.74 2.08 -32.75
N ASP A 256 -3.01 2.01 -32.36
CA ASP A 256 -3.96 3.11 -32.46
C ASP A 256 -3.62 4.20 -31.45
N VAL A 257 -3.31 5.40 -31.96
CA VAL A 257 -3.03 6.59 -31.14
C VAL A 257 -3.94 7.75 -31.53
N ARG A 258 -5.06 7.47 -32.21
CA ARG A 258 -5.97 8.47 -32.81
C ARG A 258 -6.41 9.54 -31.82
N ASP A 259 -6.88 9.15 -30.64
CA ASP A 259 -7.42 10.11 -29.66
C ASP A 259 -6.33 11.03 -29.09
N PHE A 260 -5.14 10.49 -28.83
CA PHE A 260 -4.01 11.30 -28.36
C PHE A 260 -3.53 12.28 -29.45
N VAL A 261 -3.34 11.79 -30.69
CA VAL A 261 -2.95 12.65 -31.81
C VAL A 261 -4.01 13.72 -32.07
N ALA A 262 -5.31 13.38 -31.98
CA ALA A 262 -6.38 14.36 -32.12
C ALA A 262 -6.33 15.46 -31.04
N ALA A 263 -6.00 15.11 -29.80
CA ALA A 263 -5.82 16.07 -28.71
C ALA A 263 -4.62 16.99 -28.99
N GLU A 264 -3.47 16.43 -29.36
CA GLU A 264 -2.26 17.19 -29.67
C GLU A 264 -2.39 18.10 -30.89
N MET A 265 -3.23 17.72 -31.87
CA MET A 265 -3.52 18.58 -33.01
C MET A 265 -4.23 19.89 -32.63
N SER A 266 -4.85 19.94 -31.44
CA SER A 266 -5.41 21.16 -30.84
C SER A 266 -4.39 21.93 -29.99
N GLY A 267 -3.26 21.30 -29.64
CA GLY A 267 -2.16 21.83 -28.85
C GLY A 267 -0.98 22.27 -29.72
N ASP A 268 0.22 21.84 -29.36
CA ASP A 268 1.47 22.23 -30.02
C ASP A 268 1.79 21.40 -31.28
N LYS A 269 1.01 20.32 -31.50
CA LYS A 269 1.12 19.41 -32.64
C LYS A 269 2.43 18.62 -32.65
N ILE A 270 3.03 18.42 -31.48
CA ILE A 270 4.13 17.50 -31.27
C ILE A 270 3.56 16.22 -30.65
N ILE A 271 3.91 15.08 -31.22
CA ILE A 271 3.46 13.77 -30.72
C ILE A 271 4.66 13.11 -30.06
N SER A 272 4.77 13.21 -28.74
CA SER A 272 5.75 12.45 -27.96
C SER A 272 5.13 11.20 -27.34
N LEU A 273 5.83 10.08 -27.50
CA LEU A 273 5.37 8.76 -27.08
C LEU A 273 6.49 8.00 -26.37
N ALA A 274 6.11 7.17 -25.42
CA ALA A 274 6.96 6.13 -24.85
C ALA A 274 6.44 4.74 -25.26
N ILE A 275 7.35 3.79 -25.37
CA ILE A 275 7.07 2.38 -25.65
C ILE A 275 7.74 1.54 -24.56
N ALA A 276 6.95 0.72 -23.88
CA ALA A 276 7.40 -0.14 -22.80
C ALA A 276 6.65 -1.49 -22.82
N ASP A 277 7.20 -2.49 -22.13
CA ASP A 277 6.52 -3.77 -21.89
C ASP A 277 5.75 -3.68 -20.56
N THR A 278 4.45 -4.00 -20.59
CA THR A 278 3.58 -4.02 -19.40
C THR A 278 3.23 -5.42 -18.92
N PHE A 279 3.52 -6.47 -19.69
CA PHE A 279 3.24 -7.86 -19.33
C PHE A 279 4.31 -8.49 -18.46
N MET A 280 5.40 -7.75 -18.22
CA MET A 280 6.41 -8.10 -17.24
C MET A 280 7.09 -9.43 -17.57
N LYS A 281 7.35 -9.66 -18.86
CA LYS A 281 7.99 -10.88 -19.33
C LYS A 281 9.40 -10.55 -19.75
N ASP A 282 10.36 -11.34 -19.29
CA ASP A 282 11.75 -11.18 -19.69
C ASP A 282 11.98 -11.58 -21.16
N LYS A 283 11.55 -10.71 -22.08
CA LYS A 283 11.53 -10.90 -23.54
C LYS A 283 11.80 -9.57 -24.23
N LEU A 284 12.89 -9.51 -24.99
CA LEU A 284 13.26 -8.31 -25.75
C LEU A 284 12.48 -8.25 -27.08
N ILE A 285 11.92 -7.08 -27.41
CA ILE A 285 11.60 -6.67 -28.78
C ILE A 285 12.50 -5.51 -29.15
N GLU A 286 13.10 -5.59 -30.34
CA GLU A 286 13.81 -4.47 -30.96
C GLU A 286 13.06 -4.03 -32.21
N PHE A 287 12.74 -2.74 -32.29
CA PHE A 287 12.21 -2.11 -33.49
C PHE A 287 13.32 -1.34 -34.20
N HIS A 288 13.18 -1.14 -35.51
CA HIS A 288 14.05 -0.21 -36.24
C HIS A 288 13.85 1.23 -35.73
N SER A 289 14.96 1.97 -35.56
CA SER A 289 14.97 3.40 -35.21
C SER A 289 15.01 4.31 -36.45
N SER A 290 15.08 5.63 -36.25
CA SER A 290 15.30 6.61 -37.32
C SER A 290 16.64 6.45 -38.04
N GLU A 291 17.63 5.83 -37.39
CA GLU A 291 18.98 5.57 -37.93
C GLU A 291 19.00 4.32 -38.82
N ALA A 292 17.86 3.63 -38.99
CA ALA A 292 17.78 2.50 -39.89
C ALA A 292 18.22 2.89 -41.32
N SER A 293 19.09 2.06 -41.91
CA SER A 293 19.68 2.30 -43.24
C SER A 293 18.63 2.34 -44.35
N SER A 294 17.57 1.54 -44.23
CA SER A 294 16.40 1.59 -45.10
C SER A 294 15.32 2.48 -44.50
N SER A 295 14.96 3.55 -45.22
CA SER A 295 13.85 4.44 -44.83
C SER A 295 12.48 3.77 -44.82
N ALA A 296 12.33 2.61 -45.47
CA ALA A 296 11.12 1.79 -45.41
C ALA A 296 10.94 1.08 -44.06
N ASN A 297 12.01 0.96 -43.26
CA ASN A 297 11.98 0.27 -41.97
C ASN A 297 11.78 1.23 -40.79
N ARG A 298 11.95 2.55 -40.99
CA ARG A 298 11.92 3.55 -39.91
C ARG A 298 10.50 3.68 -39.31
N PRO A 299 10.39 4.08 -38.02
CA PRO A 299 9.11 4.36 -37.38
C PRO A 299 8.27 5.33 -38.18
N ARG A 300 6.95 5.08 -38.24
CA ARG A 300 5.99 5.99 -38.89
C ARG A 300 4.79 6.25 -38.02
N LEU A 301 4.37 7.52 -37.99
CA LEU A 301 3.03 7.90 -37.59
C LEU A 301 2.18 8.09 -38.85
N ILE A 302 1.07 7.36 -38.95
CA ILE A 302 0.16 7.41 -40.10
C ILE A 302 -1.11 8.13 -39.67
N VAL A 303 -1.33 9.36 -40.13
CA VAL A 303 -2.52 10.16 -39.78
C VAL A 303 -3.38 10.38 -41.01
N ASN A 304 -4.62 9.89 -41.00
CA ASN A 304 -5.53 9.92 -42.16
C ASN A 304 -4.88 9.37 -43.45
N GLY A 305 -4.01 8.37 -43.33
CA GLY A 305 -3.25 7.80 -44.45
C GLY A 305 -1.97 8.55 -44.84
N ASN A 306 -1.71 9.75 -44.29
CA ASN A 306 -0.45 10.46 -44.49
C ASN A 306 0.64 9.91 -43.57
N HIS A 307 1.84 9.71 -44.09
CA HIS A 307 2.95 9.14 -43.34
C HIS A 307 3.93 10.22 -42.85
N TYR A 308 4.20 10.23 -41.55
CA TYR A 308 5.17 11.09 -40.89
C TYR A 308 6.29 10.25 -40.29
N ILE A 309 7.53 10.71 -40.47
CA ILE A 309 8.71 10.07 -39.88
C ILE A 309 8.98 10.65 -38.49
N ALA A 310 9.55 9.85 -37.60
CA ALA A 310 10.01 10.34 -36.31
C ALA A 310 11.06 11.45 -36.53
N THR A 311 10.93 12.54 -35.79
CA THR A 311 11.89 13.63 -35.77
C THR A 311 12.97 13.44 -34.72
N GLU A 312 12.65 12.70 -33.65
CA GLU A 312 13.58 12.30 -32.59
C GLU A 312 13.18 10.90 -32.11
N ASP A 313 14.14 10.02 -31.85
CA ASP A 313 13.89 8.73 -31.19
C ASP A 313 15.09 8.22 -30.39
N ALA A 314 14.82 7.62 -29.24
CA ALA A 314 15.88 7.10 -28.39
C ALA A 314 15.34 6.00 -27.49
N TYR A 315 16.19 5.06 -27.09
CA TYR A 315 15.88 4.21 -25.94
C TYR A 315 16.71 4.58 -24.72
N VAL A 316 16.18 4.24 -23.56
CA VAL A 316 16.83 4.40 -22.26
C VAL A 316 16.93 3.04 -21.59
N ASN A 317 17.99 2.84 -20.79
CA ASN A 317 18.26 1.57 -20.13
C ASN A 317 18.59 1.79 -18.65
N TRP A 318 17.98 1.00 -17.77
CA TRP A 318 18.15 1.16 -16.33
C TRP A 318 19.45 0.53 -15.80
N GLY A 319 19.52 0.36 -14.47
CA GLY A 319 20.66 -0.20 -13.76
C GLY A 319 21.93 0.63 -13.97
N SER A 320 23.03 -0.06 -14.28
CA SER A 320 24.35 0.55 -14.50
C SER A 320 24.42 1.48 -15.72
N ASN A 321 23.41 1.43 -16.60
CA ASN A 321 23.33 2.24 -17.80
C ASN A 321 22.37 3.43 -17.66
N ALA A 322 21.88 3.72 -16.45
CA ALA A 322 20.81 4.70 -16.24
C ALA A 322 21.14 6.14 -16.69
N ASN A 323 22.42 6.48 -16.83
CA ASN A 323 22.89 7.79 -17.32
C ASN A 323 23.41 7.74 -18.78
N LYS A 324 23.21 6.63 -19.50
CA LYS A 324 23.61 6.50 -20.91
C LYS A 324 22.45 6.91 -21.81
N ASN A 325 22.78 7.66 -22.86
CA ASN A 325 21.89 7.98 -23.95
C ASN A 325 22.13 7.03 -25.11
N TYR A 326 21.05 6.60 -25.76
CA TYR A 326 21.09 5.72 -26.93
C TYR A 326 20.33 6.29 -28.13
N GLY A 327 20.35 7.62 -28.31
CA GLY A 327 19.67 8.28 -29.43
C GLY A 327 20.20 7.82 -30.79
N ASN A 328 21.52 7.70 -30.96
CA ASN A 328 22.12 7.25 -32.22
C ASN A 328 22.05 5.73 -32.47
N ALA A 329 21.26 4.97 -31.69
CA ALA A 329 21.21 3.52 -31.82
C ALA A 329 20.29 3.12 -32.98
N THR A 330 20.73 2.20 -33.84
CA THR A 330 19.93 1.73 -35.00
C THR A 330 18.69 0.89 -34.65
N ARG A 331 18.43 0.71 -33.35
CA ARG A 331 17.35 -0.09 -32.80
C ARG A 331 16.78 0.56 -31.55
N LEU A 332 15.46 0.60 -31.49
CA LEU A 332 14.67 0.91 -30.30
C LEU A 332 14.42 -0.39 -29.53
N ARG A 333 14.52 -0.36 -28.20
CA ARG A 333 14.43 -1.52 -27.34
C ARG A 333 13.26 -1.43 -26.37
N VAL A 334 12.54 -2.54 -26.25
CA VAL A 334 11.40 -2.70 -25.33
C VAL A 334 11.58 -4.02 -24.57
N ARG A 335 11.72 -3.93 -23.25
CA ARG A 335 11.82 -5.07 -22.33
C ARG A 335 11.70 -4.59 -20.89
N ASP A 336 10.84 -5.21 -20.10
CA ASP A 336 10.81 -5.07 -18.64
C ASP A 336 10.89 -6.49 -18.00
N ASP A 337 11.62 -6.66 -16.89
CA ASP A 337 11.83 -7.96 -16.21
C ASP A 337 11.49 -7.90 -14.72
N PHE A 338 10.19 -7.88 -14.40
CA PHE A 338 9.75 -7.92 -13.01
C PHE A 338 9.85 -9.36 -12.50
N GLY A 339 10.99 -9.70 -11.92
CA GLY A 339 11.26 -11.04 -11.38
C GLY A 339 10.10 -11.61 -10.55
N SER A 340 9.86 -12.91 -10.70
CA SER A 340 8.81 -13.62 -9.97
C SER A 340 9.15 -13.72 -8.48
N GLY A 341 8.72 -12.76 -7.68
CA GLY A 341 8.93 -12.80 -6.21
C GLY A 341 8.94 -11.46 -5.50
N VAL A 342 8.96 -10.34 -6.23
CA VAL A 342 9.01 -8.99 -5.62
C VAL A 342 7.88 -8.77 -4.62
N ALA A 343 6.66 -9.17 -5.01
CA ALA A 343 5.46 -9.07 -4.20
C ALA A 343 5.08 -10.36 -3.45
N SER A 344 6.06 -11.22 -3.16
CA SER A 344 5.80 -12.49 -2.46
C SER A 344 5.35 -12.27 -1.01
N THR A 345 4.22 -12.90 -0.65
CA THR A 345 3.66 -12.91 0.71
C THR A 345 4.32 -13.93 1.65
N PHE A 346 5.29 -14.71 1.17
CA PHE A 346 6.14 -15.58 2.00
C PHE A 346 7.23 -14.77 2.72
N ASN A 347 7.94 -15.39 3.66
CA ASN A 347 9.21 -14.90 4.22
C ASN A 347 9.13 -13.44 4.72
N GLY A 348 8.13 -13.16 5.55
CA GLY A 348 7.93 -11.83 6.13
C GLY A 348 7.16 -10.83 5.24
N GLY A 349 6.75 -11.21 4.02
CA GLY A 349 5.78 -10.46 3.23
C GLY A 349 4.35 -10.70 3.69
N MET A 350 3.41 -9.85 3.29
CA MET A 350 1.98 -9.93 3.63
C MET A 350 1.19 -9.04 2.68
N GLU A 351 0.01 -9.49 2.27
CA GLU A 351 -1.02 -8.62 1.70
C GLU A 351 -1.82 -8.01 2.85
N ILE A 352 -2.04 -6.70 2.80
CA ILE A 352 -2.80 -5.97 3.82
C ILE A 352 -3.95 -5.22 3.17
N ASP A 353 -5.15 -5.69 3.45
CA ASP A 353 -6.39 -5.09 3.00
C ASP A 353 -6.85 -4.07 4.04
N ILE A 354 -6.53 -2.79 3.80
CA ILE A 354 -6.92 -1.65 4.67
C ILE A 354 -8.40 -1.31 4.48
N MET A 355 -8.96 -1.63 3.32
CA MET A 355 -10.38 -1.54 3.07
C MET A 355 -10.71 -2.49 1.93
N GLU A 356 -11.64 -3.39 2.19
CA GLU A 356 -12.29 -4.20 1.17
C GLU A 356 -13.78 -4.30 1.37
N LYS A 357 -14.49 -4.60 0.29
CA LYS A 357 -15.94 -4.71 0.29
C LYS A 357 -16.42 -5.63 -0.82
N LEU A 358 -17.14 -6.70 -0.50
CA LEU A 358 -17.97 -7.37 -1.50
C LEU A 358 -19.36 -6.73 -1.61
N GLY A 359 -19.76 -6.37 -2.82
CA GLY A 359 -21.06 -5.79 -3.11
C GLY A 359 -22.25 -6.64 -2.64
N VAL A 360 -22.09 -7.97 -2.61
CA VAL A 360 -23.11 -8.92 -2.10
C VAL A 360 -23.44 -8.71 -0.62
N TRP A 361 -22.56 -8.10 0.18
CA TRP A 361 -22.84 -7.83 1.60
C TRP A 361 -23.82 -6.64 1.82
N GLY A 362 -24.36 -6.05 0.76
CA GLY A 362 -25.33 -4.94 0.83
C GLY A 362 -24.69 -3.60 1.19
N SER A 363 -25.51 -2.58 1.44
CA SER A 363 -25.01 -1.31 1.97
C SER A 363 -24.56 -1.47 3.42
N ASN A 364 -23.56 -0.69 3.79
CA ASN A 364 -23.09 -0.51 5.16
C ASN A 364 -22.13 -1.53 5.77
N ARG A 365 -21.29 -2.18 4.95
CA ARG A 365 -20.25 -3.07 5.44
C ARG A 365 -18.94 -2.86 4.70
N THR A 366 -17.83 -3.15 5.36
CA THR A 366 -16.47 -3.24 4.81
C THR A 366 -15.66 -4.23 5.66
N ALA A 367 -14.45 -4.61 5.27
CA ALA A 367 -13.58 -5.47 6.04
C ALA A 367 -12.12 -5.00 5.97
N HIS A 368 -11.36 -5.41 6.99
CA HIS A 368 -9.91 -5.46 6.96
C HIS A 368 -9.50 -6.93 6.92
N VAL A 369 -8.50 -7.27 6.10
CA VAL A 369 -8.00 -8.64 5.96
C VAL A 369 -6.48 -8.62 5.82
N LEU A 370 -5.85 -9.69 6.28
CA LEU A 370 -4.41 -9.91 6.18
C LEU A 370 -4.20 -11.30 5.58
N HIS A 371 -3.35 -11.40 4.56
CA HIS A 371 -3.01 -12.67 3.92
C HIS A 371 -1.50 -12.88 3.87
N TRP A 372 -1.03 -14.09 4.18
CA TRP A 372 0.40 -14.41 4.09
C TRP A 372 0.71 -15.89 3.84
N ASP A 373 1.97 -16.17 3.50
CA ASP A 373 2.50 -17.49 3.17
C ASP A 373 1.78 -18.17 1.98
N GLY A 374 1.55 -17.37 0.93
CA GLY A 374 0.91 -17.80 -0.31
C GLY A 374 -0.62 -17.64 -0.27
N TYR A 375 -1.29 -18.14 -1.32
CA TYR A 375 -2.75 -18.07 -1.49
C TYR A 375 -3.35 -19.46 -1.75
N VAL A 376 -2.59 -20.51 -1.45
CA VAL A 376 -2.98 -21.91 -1.68
C VAL A 376 -2.91 -22.65 -0.35
N ASP A 377 -3.97 -23.37 -0.03
CA ASP A 377 -4.04 -24.22 1.15
C ASP A 377 -3.13 -25.45 1.03
N PRO A 378 -2.53 -25.93 2.14
CA PRO A 378 -2.73 -25.47 3.53
C PRO A 378 -1.74 -24.38 3.99
N GLN A 379 -0.90 -23.85 3.10
CA GLN A 379 0.11 -22.85 3.49
C GLN A 379 -0.50 -21.48 3.75
N HIS A 380 -1.53 -21.10 2.97
CA HIS A 380 -2.19 -19.81 3.08
C HIS A 380 -2.65 -19.55 4.51
N GLN A 381 -2.24 -18.40 5.04
CA GLN A 381 -2.69 -17.90 6.31
C GLN A 381 -3.51 -16.64 6.10
N VAL A 382 -4.57 -16.50 6.89
CA VAL A 382 -5.48 -15.36 6.83
C VAL A 382 -5.94 -14.94 8.22
N VAL A 383 -6.05 -13.63 8.43
CA VAL A 383 -6.77 -13.05 9.57
C VAL A 383 -7.69 -11.96 9.04
N GLY A 384 -9.00 -12.15 9.23
CA GLY A 384 -10.01 -11.11 8.98
C GLY A 384 -10.47 -10.46 10.28
N PHE A 385 -10.83 -9.17 10.22
CA PHE A 385 -11.37 -8.41 11.35
C PHE A 385 -12.90 -8.33 11.35
N GLY A 386 -13.55 -9.24 10.63
CA GLY A 386 -15.00 -9.29 10.45
C GLY A 386 -15.54 -8.20 9.52
N GLU A 387 -16.85 -8.25 9.27
CA GLU A 387 -17.56 -7.20 8.53
C GLU A 387 -17.88 -6.04 9.47
N ILE A 388 -17.30 -4.87 9.18
CA ILE A 388 -17.42 -3.65 9.97
C ILE A 388 -18.54 -2.79 9.40
N ALA A 389 -19.48 -2.37 10.26
CA ALA A 389 -20.57 -1.50 9.88
C ALA A 389 -20.07 -0.07 9.59
N VAL A 390 -20.39 0.48 8.43
CA VAL A 390 -20.02 1.84 8.01
C VAL A 390 -21.19 2.46 7.26
N ASN A 391 -21.58 3.71 7.48
CA ASN A 391 -22.71 4.29 6.73
C ASN A 391 -22.31 4.70 5.30
N ASN A 392 -22.25 3.73 4.40
CA ASN A 392 -21.77 3.93 3.03
C ASN A 392 -22.90 4.37 2.07
N SER A 393 -23.82 5.23 2.51
CA SER A 393 -24.94 5.77 1.72
C SER A 393 -24.52 6.81 0.68
N SER A 394 -23.41 6.58 -0.03
CA SER A 394 -22.74 7.52 -0.95
C SER A 394 -21.88 8.62 -0.29
N ASN A 395 -21.48 8.43 0.97
CA ASN A 395 -20.51 9.30 1.63
C ASN A 395 -19.08 8.81 1.41
N TYR A 396 -18.12 9.73 1.52
CA TYR A 396 -16.71 9.37 1.66
C TYR A 396 -16.41 9.01 3.10
N HIS A 397 -15.57 8.00 3.28
CA HIS A 397 -14.99 7.59 4.55
C HIS A 397 -13.47 7.59 4.46
N THR A 398 -12.79 7.84 5.58
CA THR A 398 -11.34 7.63 5.65
C THR A 398 -11.05 6.22 6.15
N TYR A 399 -10.18 5.52 5.43
CA TYR A 399 -9.70 4.19 5.79
C TYR A 399 -8.22 4.29 6.05
N GLY A 400 -7.75 3.80 7.20
CA GLY A 400 -6.36 3.95 7.57
C GLY A 400 -5.76 2.77 8.30
N LEU A 401 -4.45 2.63 8.16
CA LEU A 401 -3.63 1.60 8.79
C LEU A 401 -2.44 2.27 9.46
N TYR A 402 -2.31 2.10 10.78
CA TYR A 402 -1.03 2.27 11.44
C TYR A 402 -0.32 0.92 11.51
N TRP A 403 0.91 0.88 11.03
CA TRP A 403 1.75 -0.29 10.97
C TRP A 403 3.08 0.00 11.65
N GLU A 404 3.42 -0.80 12.65
CA GLU A 404 4.73 -0.81 13.29
C GLU A 404 5.22 -2.26 13.45
N ASP A 405 6.41 -2.44 14.03
CA ASP A 405 6.95 -3.76 14.29
C ASP A 405 5.97 -4.60 15.14
N ASN A 406 5.62 -5.78 14.64
CA ASN A 406 4.69 -6.72 15.27
C ASN A 406 3.28 -6.20 15.52
N TYR A 407 2.88 -5.06 14.93
CA TYR A 407 1.56 -4.49 15.23
C TYR A 407 0.91 -3.70 14.11
N TYR A 408 -0.38 -3.98 13.89
CA TYR A 408 -1.29 -3.19 13.07
C TYR A 408 -2.42 -2.58 13.90
N VAL A 409 -2.88 -1.40 13.48
CA VAL A 409 -4.15 -0.80 13.89
C VAL A 409 -4.87 -0.27 12.67
N PHE A 410 -6.11 -0.70 12.49
CA PHE A 410 -6.99 -0.24 11.44
C PHE A 410 -7.95 0.81 11.96
N TYR A 411 -8.24 1.80 11.11
CA TYR A 411 -9.11 2.92 11.41
C TYR A 411 -10.13 3.11 10.29
N ILE A 412 -11.34 3.49 10.69
CA ILE A 412 -12.36 4.04 9.81
C ILE A 412 -12.81 5.36 10.43
N ASP A 413 -12.76 6.45 9.67
CA ASP A 413 -13.08 7.80 10.14
C ASP A 413 -12.35 8.17 11.45
N GLY A 414 -11.08 7.76 11.56
CA GLY A 414 -10.22 7.98 12.73
C GLY A 414 -10.57 7.13 13.96
N VAL A 415 -11.64 6.33 13.89
CA VAL A 415 -12.02 5.39 14.94
C VAL A 415 -11.28 4.08 14.72
N GLN A 416 -10.62 3.56 15.76
CA GLN A 416 -9.98 2.24 15.69
C GLN A 416 -11.04 1.14 15.53
N THR A 417 -10.94 0.36 14.45
CA THR A 417 -11.88 -0.73 14.12
C THR A 417 -11.24 -2.11 14.14
N GLY A 418 -9.91 -2.18 14.21
CA GLY A 418 -9.18 -3.44 14.26
C GLY A 418 -7.77 -3.21 14.80
N ALA A 419 -7.21 -4.23 15.45
CA ALA A 419 -5.81 -4.23 15.85
C ALA A 419 -5.29 -5.66 15.94
N TRP A 420 -4.05 -5.87 15.51
CA TRP A 420 -3.45 -7.20 15.54
C TRP A 420 -1.98 -7.11 15.90
N TRP A 421 -1.63 -7.78 17.00
CA TRP A 421 -0.25 -7.98 17.40
C TRP A 421 0.14 -9.40 17.07
N ASN A 422 1.24 -9.55 16.34
CA ASN A 422 1.77 -10.86 15.98
C ASN A 422 3.23 -10.71 15.54
N ASP A 423 4.10 -11.63 15.96
CA ASP A 423 5.49 -11.71 15.49
C ASP A 423 5.59 -11.92 13.95
N ARG A 424 4.48 -12.29 13.30
CA ARG A 424 4.36 -12.48 11.84
C ARG A 424 4.02 -11.21 11.05
N VAL A 425 3.73 -10.08 11.68
CA VAL A 425 3.48 -8.80 10.97
C VAL A 425 4.56 -8.53 9.93
N MET A 426 4.16 -7.95 8.81
CA MET A 426 5.02 -7.74 7.66
C MET A 426 6.30 -7.00 8.05
N SER A 427 7.43 -7.52 7.57
CA SER A 427 8.76 -6.98 7.83
C SER A 427 9.47 -6.47 6.58
N THR A 428 8.85 -6.60 5.41
CA THR A 428 9.28 -5.97 4.14
C THR A 428 8.58 -4.63 3.95
N PRO A 429 9.13 -3.67 3.18
CA PRO A 429 8.35 -2.55 2.65
C PRO A 429 7.11 -3.01 1.88
N ALA A 430 6.17 -2.11 1.66
CA ALA A 430 5.01 -2.34 0.82
C ALA A 430 4.64 -1.13 -0.04
N TYR A 431 4.06 -1.41 -1.20
CA TYR A 431 3.50 -0.41 -2.11
C TYR A 431 1.97 -0.38 -1.97
N ILE A 432 1.37 0.74 -2.37
CA ILE A 432 -0.07 0.99 -2.27
C ILE A 432 -0.77 0.50 -3.53
N LEU A 433 -1.96 -0.08 -3.39
CA LEU A 433 -2.90 -0.36 -4.46
C LEU A 433 -4.27 0.25 -4.18
N LEU A 434 -4.91 0.71 -5.25
CA LEU A 434 -6.32 1.09 -5.29
C LEU A 434 -6.97 0.38 -6.45
N SER A 435 -8.07 -0.32 -6.21
CA SER A 435 -8.74 -1.07 -7.26
C SER A 435 -10.25 -1.14 -7.08
N MET A 436 -10.94 -1.27 -8.22
CA MET A 436 -12.28 -1.82 -8.29
C MET A 436 -12.14 -3.23 -8.84
N GLN A 437 -11.84 -4.19 -7.95
CA GLN A 437 -11.92 -5.60 -8.28
C GLN A 437 -13.36 -6.02 -8.57
N LEU A 438 -13.52 -7.20 -9.16
CA LEU A 438 -14.81 -7.77 -9.53
C LEU A 438 -14.93 -9.21 -9.02
N GLY A 439 -16.15 -9.67 -8.75
CA GLY A 439 -16.37 -11.06 -8.36
C GLY A 439 -16.13 -11.35 -6.88
N GLY A 440 -15.81 -12.61 -6.59
CA GLY A 440 -15.76 -13.18 -5.24
C GLY A 440 -16.92 -14.13 -4.94
N SER A 441 -16.82 -14.87 -3.84
CA SER A 441 -17.81 -15.89 -3.44
C SER A 441 -19.22 -15.28 -3.34
N ASN A 442 -20.17 -15.83 -4.10
CA ASN A 442 -21.54 -15.33 -4.25
C ASN A 442 -21.67 -13.87 -4.76
N ASN A 443 -20.59 -13.26 -5.24
CA ASN A 443 -20.51 -11.87 -5.69
C ASN A 443 -20.27 -11.75 -7.21
N THR A 444 -20.85 -12.64 -8.02
CA THR A 444 -20.69 -12.63 -9.48
C THR A 444 -21.18 -11.31 -10.12
N PRO A 445 -20.41 -10.69 -11.04
CA PRO A 445 -20.85 -9.52 -11.80
C PRO A 445 -22.12 -9.76 -12.62
N THR A 446 -22.93 -8.70 -12.75
CA THR A 446 -24.12 -8.63 -13.61
C THR A 446 -24.13 -7.28 -14.32
N SER A 447 -25.09 -7.03 -15.23
CA SER A 447 -25.24 -5.71 -15.87
C SER A 447 -25.38 -4.54 -14.88
N ALA A 448 -25.72 -4.80 -13.61
CA ALA A 448 -25.80 -3.79 -12.57
C ALA A 448 -24.45 -3.09 -12.29
N ILE A 449 -23.31 -3.70 -12.61
CA ILE A 449 -21.99 -3.09 -12.40
C ILE A 449 -21.70 -1.95 -13.39
N GLN A 450 -22.46 -1.85 -14.49
CA GLN A 450 -22.18 -0.91 -15.55
C GLN A 450 -22.12 0.54 -15.02
N ASN A 451 -20.99 1.20 -15.28
CA ASN A 451 -20.71 2.58 -14.90
C ASN A 451 -20.75 2.86 -13.38
N GLN A 452 -20.58 1.83 -12.54
CA GLN A 452 -20.39 2.01 -11.11
C GLN A 452 -18.97 2.49 -10.83
N VAL A 453 -18.80 3.46 -9.92
CA VAL A 453 -17.51 4.16 -9.75
C VAL A 453 -17.08 4.15 -8.28
N MET A 454 -15.88 3.64 -8.00
CA MET A 454 -15.14 3.98 -6.77
C MET A 454 -14.43 5.30 -6.98
N GLU A 455 -14.59 6.22 -6.03
CA GLU A 455 -13.95 7.52 -6.03
C GLU A 455 -12.98 7.62 -4.86
N VAL A 456 -11.76 8.09 -5.13
CA VAL A 456 -10.74 8.35 -4.12
C VAL A 456 -10.40 9.83 -4.16
N ASP A 457 -10.66 10.51 -3.05
CA ASP A 457 -10.39 11.95 -2.88
C ASP A 457 -8.89 12.18 -2.65
N TYR A 458 -8.28 11.40 -1.75
CA TYR A 458 -6.84 11.41 -1.57
C TYR A 458 -6.29 10.07 -1.08
N VAL A 459 -4.98 9.88 -1.26
CA VAL A 459 -4.17 8.85 -0.60
C VAL A 459 -2.96 9.50 0.04
N ARG A 460 -2.62 9.08 1.27
CA ARG A 460 -1.45 9.56 2.00
C ARG A 460 -0.72 8.42 2.70
N ALA A 461 0.60 8.54 2.78
CA ALA A 461 1.42 7.72 3.65
C ALA A 461 2.36 8.61 4.45
N TYR A 462 2.49 8.29 5.74
CA TYR A 462 3.28 9.01 6.71
C TYR A 462 4.27 8.06 7.35
N SER A 463 5.53 8.48 7.52
CA SER A 463 6.44 7.82 8.45
C SER A 463 6.22 8.39 9.86
N GLY A 464 6.73 7.70 10.88
CA GLY A 464 6.61 8.14 12.26
C GLY A 464 5.82 7.18 13.12
N GLN A 465 5.45 7.63 14.33
CA GLN A 465 4.91 6.77 15.38
C GLN A 465 3.66 7.39 15.99
N LYS A 466 2.71 6.53 16.36
CA LYS A 466 1.53 6.91 17.15
C LYS A 466 1.94 7.23 18.59
N THR A 467 1.38 8.28 19.20
CA THR A 467 1.51 8.57 20.62
C THR A 467 0.94 7.41 21.45
N GLY A 468 1.70 6.93 22.43
CA GLY A 468 1.34 5.73 23.19
C GLY A 468 1.53 4.40 22.42
N GLY A 469 2.19 4.42 21.25
CA GLY A 469 2.74 3.21 20.62
C GLY A 469 3.90 2.65 21.45
N ILE A 470 4.18 1.34 21.39
CA ILE A 470 5.17 0.71 22.30
C ILE A 470 6.56 1.36 22.14
N ASN A 471 6.94 1.76 20.92
CA ASN A 471 8.20 2.47 20.64
C ASN A 471 8.19 3.95 21.08
N ALA A 472 7.02 4.58 21.23
CA ALA A 472 6.91 5.91 21.83
C ALA A 472 7.28 5.90 23.34
N HIS A 473 7.58 4.71 23.88
CA HIS A 473 8.02 4.53 25.25
C HIS A 473 9.53 4.29 25.41
N GLU A 474 10.31 4.33 24.33
CA GLU A 474 11.77 4.19 24.39
C GLU A 474 12.46 5.52 24.76
N GLY A 475 13.34 5.51 25.77
CA GLY A 475 14.15 6.67 26.19
C GLY A 475 13.55 7.60 27.26
N ASP A 476 12.24 7.50 27.52
CA ASP A 476 11.54 8.21 28.60
C ASP A 476 11.37 7.32 29.84
N ARG A 477 11.48 7.88 31.05
CA ARG A 477 11.25 7.14 32.30
C ARG A 477 9.76 6.84 32.47
N LYS A 478 9.38 5.57 32.56
CA LYS A 478 7.97 5.12 32.60
C LYS A 478 7.52 4.66 33.98
N ALA A 479 6.23 4.84 34.27
CA ALA A 479 5.51 4.10 35.29
C ALA A 479 4.80 2.89 34.66
N ILE A 480 4.77 1.76 35.37
CA ILE A 480 4.05 0.54 34.96
C ILE A 480 2.96 0.29 35.99
N ILE A 481 1.70 0.61 35.66
CA ILE A 481 0.58 0.66 36.60
C ILE A 481 -0.38 -0.50 36.33
N ASN A 482 -0.68 -1.30 37.36
CA ASN A 482 -1.58 -2.43 37.21
C ASN A 482 -3.04 -1.96 37.04
N MET A 483 -3.72 -2.45 36.01
CA MET A 483 -5.11 -2.08 35.72
C MET A 483 -6.07 -2.46 36.85
N TYR A 484 -5.86 -3.59 37.51
CA TYR A 484 -6.76 -4.08 38.55
C TYR A 484 -6.61 -3.32 39.85
N THR A 485 -5.37 -2.96 40.24
CA THR A 485 -5.09 -2.36 41.55
C THR A 485 -4.86 -0.85 41.50
N GLY A 486 -4.57 -0.28 40.33
CA GLY A 486 -4.11 1.10 40.19
C GLY A 486 -2.73 1.36 40.82
N LYS A 487 -1.99 0.32 41.20
CA LYS A 487 -0.68 0.40 41.88
C LYS A 487 0.45 0.24 40.88
N ALA A 488 1.56 0.95 41.13
CA ALA A 488 2.74 0.89 40.30
C ALA A 488 3.64 -0.28 40.67
N LEU A 489 4.24 -0.88 39.65
CA LEU A 489 5.39 -1.77 39.78
C LEU A 489 6.55 -1.00 40.41
N GLN A 490 7.11 -1.55 41.48
CA GLN A 490 8.11 -0.88 42.30
C GLN A 490 9.29 -1.79 42.64
N THR A 491 10.49 -1.22 42.47
CA THR A 491 11.74 -1.74 43.00
C THR A 491 11.76 -1.59 44.54
N PRO A 492 11.85 -2.68 45.33
CA PRO A 492 11.67 -2.62 46.78
C PRO A 492 12.71 -1.75 47.49
N ALA A 493 12.43 -1.29 48.70
CA ALA A 493 13.25 -0.32 49.44
C ALA A 493 14.74 -0.73 49.60
N GLY A 494 15.03 -2.02 49.77
CA GLY A 494 16.40 -2.54 49.91
C GLY A 494 17.12 -2.88 48.60
N ALA A 495 16.48 -2.68 47.45
CA ALA A 495 17.09 -2.91 46.14
C ALA A 495 17.90 -1.68 45.69
N THR A 496 19.17 -1.91 45.38
CA THR A 496 20.17 -0.93 44.93
C THR A 496 20.83 -1.43 43.64
N GLY A 497 21.74 -0.64 43.05
CA GLY A 497 22.52 -1.10 41.90
C GLY A 497 23.54 -2.21 42.21
N ALA A 498 23.86 -2.45 43.49
CA ALA A 498 24.84 -3.45 43.90
C ALA A 498 24.27 -4.88 44.03
N ASN A 499 22.97 -5.05 44.30
CA ASN A 499 22.37 -6.36 44.57
C ASN A 499 21.48 -6.86 43.43
N ASN A 500 21.78 -8.06 42.96
CA ASN A 500 20.85 -8.88 42.18
C ASN A 500 19.81 -9.54 43.11
N TYR A 501 18.77 -10.15 42.53
CA TYR A 501 17.81 -11.03 43.22
C TYR A 501 16.82 -10.33 44.16
N ALA A 502 16.62 -9.02 44.01
CA ALA A 502 15.56 -8.35 44.75
C ALA A 502 14.23 -8.46 43.99
N ASP A 503 13.21 -9.06 44.60
CA ASP A 503 11.90 -9.21 43.96
C ASP A 503 11.11 -7.91 43.94
N MET A 504 10.47 -7.67 42.81
CA MET A 504 9.58 -6.54 42.59
C MET A 504 8.31 -6.68 43.40
N VAL A 505 7.77 -5.53 43.78
CA VAL A 505 6.51 -5.39 44.49
C VAL A 505 5.60 -4.41 43.76
N GLN A 506 4.32 -4.33 44.14
CA GLN A 506 3.47 -3.19 43.79
C GLN A 506 3.26 -2.25 44.97
N ASN A 507 3.10 -0.96 44.68
CA ASN A 507 2.79 0.06 45.68
C ASN A 507 1.95 1.19 45.10
N THR A 508 1.36 2.01 45.98
CA THR A 508 0.62 3.20 45.55
C THR A 508 1.52 4.11 44.70
N TYR A 509 1.04 4.50 43.52
CA TYR A 509 1.83 5.27 42.56
C TYR A 509 2.22 6.65 43.10
N ASN A 510 3.48 7.02 42.91
CA ASN A 510 4.03 8.33 43.20
C ASN A 510 5.09 8.68 42.14
N ALA A 511 4.78 9.68 41.30
CA ALA A 511 5.63 10.09 40.18
C ALA A 511 7.05 10.57 40.58
N THR A 512 7.26 10.90 41.87
CA THR A 512 8.58 11.33 42.38
C THR A 512 9.50 10.17 42.73
N TYR A 513 9.00 8.93 42.76
CA TYR A 513 9.77 7.78 43.22
C TYR A 513 10.53 7.10 42.09
N ASP A 514 11.85 7.20 42.11
CA ASP A 514 12.75 6.49 41.18
C ASP A 514 12.57 4.97 41.22
N SER A 515 12.13 4.43 42.37
CA SER A 515 11.78 3.02 42.52
C SER A 515 10.60 2.57 41.67
N GLN A 516 9.76 3.49 41.19
CA GLN A 516 8.60 3.22 40.34
C GLN A 516 8.81 3.67 38.89
N ARG A 517 10.04 4.08 38.54
CA ARG A 517 10.41 4.53 37.21
C ARG A 517 11.24 3.48 36.47
N TRP A 518 10.93 3.28 35.20
CA TRP A 518 11.46 2.21 34.36
C TRP A 518 11.96 2.76 33.02
N ASN A 519 13.17 2.38 32.61
CA ASN A 519 13.62 2.55 31.23
C ASN A 519 13.11 1.33 30.43
N VAL A 520 12.36 1.56 29.37
CA VAL A 520 11.95 0.52 28.41
C VAL A 520 12.85 0.65 27.19
N ILE A 521 13.78 -0.29 27.02
CA ILE A 521 14.86 -0.20 26.04
C ILE A 521 14.67 -1.30 24.99
N ASN A 522 14.69 -0.97 23.70
CA ASN A 522 14.51 -1.95 22.63
C ASN A 522 15.66 -2.97 22.64
N ALA A 523 15.32 -4.24 22.74
CA ALA A 523 16.25 -5.38 22.75
C ALA A 523 16.20 -6.21 21.45
N GLY A 524 15.55 -5.68 20.41
CA GLY A 524 15.38 -6.26 19.08
C GLY A 524 14.19 -7.22 18.97
N SER A 525 13.69 -7.38 17.74
CA SER A 525 12.65 -8.37 17.37
C SER A 525 11.38 -8.30 18.23
N GLY A 526 10.85 -7.10 18.51
CA GLY A 526 9.64 -6.92 19.32
C GLY A 526 9.81 -7.13 20.83
N TYR A 527 11.04 -7.28 21.32
CA TYR A 527 11.34 -7.43 22.75
C TYR A 527 12.06 -6.23 23.33
N TYR A 528 11.88 -6.03 24.63
CA TYR A 528 12.37 -4.90 25.39
C TYR A 528 13.03 -5.37 26.68
N GLN A 529 14.10 -4.67 27.06
CA GLN A 529 14.60 -4.66 28.42
C GLN A 529 13.74 -3.70 29.24
N ILE A 530 13.28 -4.14 30.41
CA ILE A 530 12.64 -3.26 31.40
C ILE A 530 13.64 -3.05 32.52
N GLU A 531 14.25 -1.88 32.56
CA GLU A 531 15.33 -1.54 33.48
C GLU A 531 14.82 -0.59 34.57
N SER A 532 15.13 -0.89 35.83
CA SER A 532 14.80 -0.01 36.95
C SER A 532 15.67 1.24 36.91
N VAL A 533 15.07 2.43 36.93
CA VAL A 533 15.80 3.70 37.04
C VAL A 533 16.58 3.79 38.35
N ARG A 534 16.06 3.17 39.41
CA ARG A 534 16.69 3.17 40.73
C ARG A 534 17.99 2.36 40.79
N SER A 535 18.05 1.21 40.11
CA SER A 535 19.16 0.27 40.24
C SER A 535 19.99 0.08 38.97
N GLY A 536 19.48 0.48 37.81
CA GLY A 536 20.10 0.19 36.51
C GLY A 536 20.10 -1.31 36.15
N LYS A 537 19.21 -2.10 36.77
CA LYS A 537 19.11 -3.55 36.54
C LYS A 537 17.83 -3.90 35.78
N ALA A 538 17.90 -4.98 35.00
CA ALA A 538 16.79 -5.47 34.19
C ALA A 538 15.88 -6.41 34.98
N LEU A 539 14.58 -6.40 34.66
CA LEU A 539 13.62 -7.36 35.20
C LEU A 539 13.78 -8.74 34.56
N MET A 540 13.67 -9.79 35.38
CA MET A 540 13.54 -11.17 34.92
C MET A 540 12.80 -12.04 35.95
N PRO A 541 12.26 -13.20 35.56
CA PRO A 541 11.85 -14.20 36.53
C PRO A 541 13.04 -14.73 37.35
N GLU A 542 12.82 -14.98 38.64
CA GLU A 542 13.82 -15.46 39.59
C GLU A 542 14.60 -16.66 39.03
N GLY A 543 15.93 -16.53 38.94
CA GLY A 543 16.79 -17.58 38.41
C GLY A 543 16.50 -17.99 36.96
N SER A 544 15.89 -17.10 36.16
CA SER A 544 15.38 -17.39 34.81
C SER A 544 14.27 -18.46 34.78
N SER A 545 13.59 -18.69 35.89
CA SER A 545 12.57 -19.75 36.00
C SER A 545 11.44 -19.60 34.96
N SER A 546 10.94 -20.73 34.49
CA SER A 546 9.73 -20.82 33.67
C SER A 546 8.50 -21.27 34.48
N ALA A 547 8.63 -21.46 35.79
CA ALA A 547 7.53 -21.90 36.65
C ALA A 547 6.41 -20.84 36.77
N THR A 548 5.17 -21.30 36.94
CA THR A 548 4.06 -20.43 37.36
C THR A 548 4.34 -19.90 38.76
N ASP A 549 4.04 -18.62 38.95
CA ASP A 549 4.29 -17.87 40.19
C ASP A 549 5.75 -17.71 40.60
N ALA A 550 6.71 -17.99 39.69
CA ALA A 550 8.07 -17.49 39.86
C ALA A 550 8.04 -15.96 40.01
N LEU A 551 8.75 -15.46 41.02
CA LEU A 551 8.80 -14.03 41.32
C LEU A 551 9.58 -13.29 40.24
N ILE A 552 9.27 -12.01 40.06
CA ILE A 552 10.01 -11.13 39.17
C ILE A 552 11.05 -10.40 39.99
N GLU A 553 12.32 -10.56 39.63
CA GLU A 553 13.48 -9.97 40.28
C GLU A 553 14.18 -8.95 39.38
N GLN A 554 15.07 -8.15 39.98
CA GLN A 554 16.08 -7.40 39.23
C GLN A 554 17.39 -8.17 39.11
N PHE A 555 18.05 -8.07 37.95
CA PHE A 555 19.34 -8.67 37.70
C PHE A 555 20.18 -7.84 36.72
N THR A 556 21.51 -7.91 36.82
CA THR A 556 22.43 -7.28 35.86
C THR A 556 22.09 -7.70 34.42
N TRP A 557 21.96 -6.76 33.50
CA TRP A 557 21.66 -7.07 32.11
C TRP A 557 22.77 -7.93 31.48
N SER A 558 22.39 -9.12 31.03
CA SER A 558 23.26 -10.10 30.36
C SER A 558 22.65 -10.59 29.04
N ASN A 559 21.63 -9.88 28.54
CA ASN A 559 20.93 -10.18 27.29
C ASN A 559 20.26 -11.58 27.25
N TYR A 560 19.88 -12.13 28.41
CA TYR A 560 19.18 -13.41 28.49
C TYR A 560 17.75 -13.30 27.97
N ASN A 561 17.20 -14.38 27.40
CA ASN A 561 15.78 -14.42 27.03
C ASN A 561 14.86 -14.18 28.24
N ALA A 562 15.28 -14.56 29.45
CA ALA A 562 14.53 -14.27 30.68
C ALA A 562 14.48 -12.78 31.03
N GLN A 563 15.34 -11.94 30.46
CA GLN A 563 15.35 -10.48 30.67
C GLN A 563 14.59 -9.71 29.57
N LYS A 564 14.07 -10.43 28.57
CA LYS A 564 13.38 -9.86 27.41
C LYS A 564 11.88 -9.96 27.60
N TRP A 565 11.22 -8.82 27.55
CA TRP A 565 9.79 -8.69 27.72
C TRP A 565 9.15 -8.16 26.45
N THR A 566 7.96 -8.63 26.11
CA THR A 566 7.13 -8.00 25.08
C THR A 566 5.87 -7.46 25.71
N PHE A 567 5.41 -6.31 25.20
CA PHE A 567 4.20 -5.65 25.67
C PHE A 567 3.02 -6.12 24.81
N PHE A 568 2.37 -7.19 25.27
CA PHE A 568 1.24 -7.78 24.58
C PHE A 568 -0.02 -6.91 24.77
N LYS A 569 -0.45 -6.21 23.73
CA LYS A 569 -1.63 -5.31 23.81
C LYS A 569 -2.88 -6.08 24.24
N THR A 570 -3.70 -5.44 25.05
CA THR A 570 -4.97 -5.99 25.53
C THR A 570 -6.16 -5.42 24.74
N ASP A 571 -7.33 -6.01 24.92
CA ASP A 571 -8.65 -5.51 24.53
C ASP A 571 -9.01 -4.14 25.15
N ALA A 572 -8.31 -3.73 26.21
CA ALA A 572 -8.42 -2.38 26.75
C ALA A 572 -7.33 -1.47 26.14
N PRO A 573 -7.69 -0.42 25.37
CA PRO A 573 -6.74 0.52 24.80
C PRO A 573 -5.82 1.12 25.87
N GLY A 574 -4.51 1.18 25.59
CA GLY A 574 -3.51 1.71 26.53
C GLY A 574 -2.97 0.71 27.57
N PHE A 575 -3.52 -0.51 27.64
CA PHE A 575 -3.06 -1.56 28.56
C PHE A 575 -2.39 -2.74 27.83
N TYR A 576 -1.37 -3.29 28.48
CA TYR A 576 -0.50 -4.35 27.99
C TYR A 576 -0.36 -5.47 29.01
N ARG A 577 -0.13 -6.70 28.56
CA ARG A 577 0.45 -7.76 29.39
C ARG A 577 1.95 -7.82 29.11
N LEU A 578 2.77 -7.75 30.15
CA LEU A 578 4.21 -7.86 30.00
C LEU A 578 4.57 -9.35 29.96
N LYS A 579 4.78 -9.88 28.76
CA LYS A 579 5.07 -11.30 28.51
C LYS A 579 6.57 -11.53 28.43
N ASN A 580 7.09 -12.48 29.20
CA ASN A 580 8.49 -12.84 29.18
C ASN A 580 8.82 -13.74 27.97
N LYS A 581 9.94 -13.47 27.28
CA LYS A 581 10.39 -14.24 26.11
C LYS A 581 10.72 -15.68 26.45
N HIS A 582 11.35 -15.93 27.60
CA HIS A 582 11.79 -17.27 27.98
C HIS A 582 10.63 -18.17 28.41
N SER A 583 9.77 -17.68 29.31
CA SER A 583 8.70 -18.50 29.90
C SER A 583 7.38 -18.47 29.13
N SER A 584 7.21 -17.51 28.21
CA SER A 584 5.93 -17.16 27.57
C SER A 584 4.79 -16.80 28.54
N LYS A 585 5.10 -16.50 29.80
CA LYS A 585 4.13 -16.09 30.84
C LYS A 585 4.09 -14.58 31.00
N VAL A 586 3.01 -14.08 31.59
CA VAL A 586 2.77 -12.64 31.80
C VAL A 586 2.86 -12.24 33.26
N MET A 587 3.31 -11.01 33.49
CA MET A 587 3.46 -10.41 34.82
C MET A 587 2.11 -10.12 35.49
N ARG A 588 2.02 -10.39 36.79
CA ARG A 588 0.88 -10.02 37.65
C ARG A 588 1.32 -9.79 39.10
N PRO A 589 0.51 -9.12 39.94
CA PRO A 589 0.61 -9.28 41.39
C PRO A 589 0.39 -10.73 41.80
N LEU A 590 1.27 -11.27 42.65
CA LEU A 590 1.20 -12.65 43.15
C LEU A 590 -0.17 -12.91 43.79
N GLY A 591 -0.82 -13.99 43.37
CA GLY A 591 -2.18 -14.31 43.82
C GLY A 591 -3.28 -13.31 43.40
N GLY A 592 -2.97 -12.29 42.60
CA GLY A 592 -3.88 -11.19 42.31
C GLY A 592 -4.08 -10.23 43.49
N SER A 593 -3.13 -10.21 44.44
CA SER A 593 -3.19 -9.37 45.64
C SER A 593 -3.38 -7.89 45.30
N THR A 594 -4.10 -7.17 46.17
CA THR A 594 -4.32 -5.72 46.10
C THR A 594 -3.47 -4.94 47.12
N ALA A 595 -2.71 -5.65 47.96
CA ALA A 595 -1.92 -5.04 49.02
C ALA A 595 -0.69 -4.29 48.47
N ASN A 596 -0.30 -3.24 49.20
CA ASN A 596 1.04 -2.66 49.07
C ASN A 596 2.09 -3.72 49.46
N ASP A 597 3.27 -3.64 48.83
CA ASP A 597 4.38 -4.59 49.00
C ASP A 597 4.07 -6.04 48.57
N ALA A 598 2.92 -6.27 47.93
CA ALA A 598 2.64 -7.56 47.32
C ALA A 598 3.66 -7.84 46.20
N LYS A 599 4.25 -9.03 46.25
CA LYS A 599 5.23 -9.51 45.27
C LYS A 599 4.62 -9.61 43.88
N ILE A 600 5.47 -9.46 42.87
CA ILE A 600 5.10 -9.61 41.46
C ILE A 600 5.61 -10.96 40.96
N SER A 601 4.76 -11.68 40.24
CA SER A 601 5.05 -13.00 39.69
C SER A 601 4.68 -13.09 38.20
N GLN A 602 5.08 -14.19 37.56
CA GLN A 602 4.61 -14.54 36.21
C GLN A 602 3.63 -15.71 36.22
N VAL A 603 2.63 -15.67 35.34
CA VAL A 603 1.63 -16.74 35.17
C VAL A 603 1.21 -16.91 33.71
N PRO A 604 0.62 -18.07 33.32
CA PRO A 604 -0.05 -18.19 32.03
C PRO A 604 -1.08 -17.09 31.79
N VAL A 605 -1.25 -16.71 30.52
CA VAL A 605 -2.22 -15.69 30.12
C VAL A 605 -3.64 -16.15 30.46
N ASN A 606 -4.39 -15.27 31.10
CA ASN A 606 -5.84 -15.36 31.25
C ASN A 606 -6.47 -14.11 30.60
N GLY A 607 -7.23 -14.32 29.53
CA GLY A 607 -7.81 -13.25 28.70
C GLY A 607 -8.68 -12.26 29.48
N GLY A 608 -9.43 -12.73 30.48
CA GLY A 608 -10.32 -11.90 31.29
C GLY A 608 -9.66 -11.26 32.53
N ALA A 609 -8.46 -11.67 32.91
CA ALA A 609 -7.83 -11.19 34.14
C ALA A 609 -7.25 -9.78 33.98
N THR A 610 -7.91 -8.77 34.57
CA THR A 610 -7.42 -7.38 34.61
C THR A 610 -6.13 -7.23 35.42
N SER A 611 -5.87 -8.13 36.37
CA SER A 611 -4.62 -8.14 37.17
C SER A 611 -3.37 -8.49 36.36
N GLN A 612 -3.52 -9.00 35.13
CA GLN A 612 -2.43 -9.23 34.19
C GLN A 612 -2.20 -8.05 33.23
N ARG A 613 -3.00 -7.00 33.32
CA ARG A 613 -2.99 -5.85 32.42
C ARG A 613 -2.31 -4.67 33.12
N TRP A 614 -1.43 -4.00 32.41
CA TRP A 614 -0.58 -2.93 32.91
C TRP A 614 -0.61 -1.76 31.94
N GLU A 615 -0.85 -0.57 32.44
CA GLU A 615 -0.60 0.67 31.73
C GLU A 615 0.90 0.98 31.77
N VAL A 616 1.46 1.42 30.65
CA VAL A 616 2.85 1.90 30.55
C VAL A 616 2.78 3.38 30.20
N THR A 617 3.03 4.24 31.17
CA THR A 617 2.78 5.69 31.08
C THR A 617 3.98 6.51 31.50
N ASN A 618 3.96 7.82 31.21
CA ASN A 618 5.04 8.77 31.52
C ASN A 618 4.99 9.26 32.97
#